data_AF-A0A2G2WUM2-F1
#
_entry.id   AF-A0A2G2WUM2-F1
#
_cell.length_a   1.000
_cell.length_b   1.000
_cell.length_c   1.000
_cell.angle_alpha   90.00
_cell.angle_beta   90.00
_cell.angle_gamma   90.00
#
_symmetry.space_group_name_H-M   'P 1'
#
loop_
_entity.id
_entity.type
_entity.pdbx_description
1 polymer ?
#
loop_
_entity_poly.entity_id
_entity_poly.type
_entity_poly.pdbx_seq_one_letter_code
_entity_poly.pdbx_strand_id
1 'polypeptide(L)'
;MQCYSSAHSVCRLQDHNMTSKDAYQYFVLRAQEIAISHNWTPVNWEETFNNFPSKLNPRTVVHNWLGGGVCSKAVAQGFRCIYSNQGFWYLDHLDVPWNEVYYAEPLEGIKSISEQNLVLGGEVCMWGETADASDVQQTIWPRAAAAAERLWSDKETTSSKNTTLAALLRLEYFRCLLTRRGVPAAPVTNFYARRPPVKAGSCYEQ
;
A
#
# COMPACT_ATOMS: atom_id res chain seq x y z
N MET A 1 2.48 -13.26 18.09
CA MET A 1 1.97 -14.53 17.53
C MET A 1 1.71 -15.53 18.68
N GLN A 2 0.71 -15.25 19.53
CA GLN A 2 0.34 -16.10 20.68
C GLN A 2 -1.02 -16.80 20.50
N CYS A 3 -1.75 -16.57 19.40
CA CYS A 3 -3.09 -17.15 19.22
C CYS A 3 -3.10 -18.69 19.13
N TYR A 4 -2.00 -19.30 18.65
CA TYR A 4 -1.83 -20.75 18.61
C TYR A 4 -1.44 -21.39 19.96
N SER A 5 -1.34 -20.61 21.05
CA SER A 5 -1.01 -21.16 22.38
C SER A 5 -2.22 -21.73 23.13
N SER A 6 -3.43 -21.66 22.57
CA SER A 6 -4.60 -22.30 23.18
C SER A 6 -4.41 -23.82 23.21
N ALA A 7 -4.89 -24.47 24.27
CA ALA A 7 -4.70 -25.92 24.46
C ALA A 7 -5.16 -26.75 23.24
N HIS A 8 -6.28 -26.37 22.63
CA HIS A 8 -6.80 -27.05 21.43
C HIS A 8 -5.88 -26.90 20.21
N SER A 9 -5.38 -25.69 19.97
CA SER A 9 -4.44 -25.40 18.88
C SER A 9 -3.11 -26.13 19.07
N VAL A 10 -2.59 -26.15 20.30
CA VAL A 10 -1.33 -26.82 20.65
C VAL A 10 -1.43 -28.33 20.44
N CYS A 11 -2.51 -28.98 20.89
CA CYS A 11 -2.72 -30.41 20.67
C CYS A 11 -2.75 -30.75 19.17
N ARG A 12 -3.50 -30.01 18.35
CA ARG A 12 -3.54 -30.26 16.89
C ARG A 12 -2.17 -30.08 16.23
N LEU A 13 -1.41 -29.06 16.64
CA LEU A 13 -0.05 -28.85 16.12
C LEU A 13 0.88 -30.00 16.50
N GLN A 14 0.79 -30.50 17.75
CA GLN A 14 1.58 -31.63 18.23
C GLN A 14 1.20 -32.95 17.52
N ASP A 15 -0.10 -33.22 17.36
CA ASP A 15 -0.61 -34.42 16.67
C ASP A 15 -0.12 -34.51 15.21
N HIS A 16 0.06 -33.36 14.57
CA HIS A 16 0.58 -33.26 13.20
C HIS A 16 2.10 -32.96 13.13
N ASN A 17 2.78 -32.87 14.26
CA ASN A 17 4.20 -32.52 14.36
C ASN A 17 4.56 -31.21 13.61
N MET A 18 3.74 -30.17 13.77
CA MET A 18 3.84 -28.88 13.08
C MET A 18 4.18 -27.74 14.03
N THR A 19 5.02 -26.80 13.59
CA THR A 19 5.18 -25.50 14.26
C THR A 19 4.05 -24.54 13.86
N SER A 20 3.94 -23.39 14.56
CA SER A 20 3.01 -22.32 14.15
C SER A 20 3.31 -21.77 12.75
N LYS A 21 4.58 -21.76 12.33
CA LYS A 21 4.99 -21.37 10.97
C LYS A 21 4.54 -22.41 9.94
N ASP A 22 4.68 -23.69 10.26
CA ASP A 22 4.22 -24.77 9.38
C ASP A 22 2.69 -24.72 9.22
N ALA A 23 1.97 -24.42 10.30
CA ALA A 23 0.52 -24.28 10.26
C ALA A 23 0.06 -23.07 9.45
N TYR A 24 0.74 -21.92 9.58
CA TYR A 24 0.50 -20.76 8.74
C TYR A 24 0.73 -21.08 7.26
N GLN A 25 1.87 -21.71 6.93
CA GLN A 25 2.18 -22.14 5.56
C GLN A 25 1.11 -23.11 5.02
N TYR A 26 0.75 -24.15 5.78
CA TYR A 26 -0.28 -25.11 5.39
C TYR A 26 -1.62 -24.44 5.11
N PHE A 27 -2.06 -23.55 6.02
CA PHE A 27 -3.32 -22.82 5.87
C PHE A 27 -3.34 -21.97 4.60
N VAL A 28 -2.28 -21.17 4.38
CA VAL A 28 -2.18 -20.30 3.20
C VAL A 28 -2.18 -21.12 1.92
N LEU A 29 -1.33 -22.14 1.83
CA LEU A 29 -1.23 -22.96 0.61
C LEU A 29 -2.54 -23.69 0.31
N ARG A 30 -3.22 -24.21 1.35
CA ARG A 30 -4.52 -24.86 1.17
C ARG A 30 -5.60 -23.88 0.69
N ALA A 31 -5.62 -22.65 1.23
CA ALA A 31 -6.53 -21.61 0.77
C ALA A 31 -6.23 -21.17 -0.68
N GLN A 32 -4.96 -21.06 -1.04
CA GLN A 32 -4.54 -20.74 -2.42
C GLN A 32 -4.98 -21.83 -3.40
N GLU A 33 -4.80 -23.11 -3.08
CA GLU A 33 -5.28 -24.22 -3.91
C GLU A 33 -6.77 -24.11 -4.22
N ILE A 34 -7.58 -23.82 -3.20
CA ILE A 34 -9.03 -23.64 -3.36
C ILE A 34 -9.32 -22.47 -4.30
N ALA A 35 -8.74 -21.29 -4.04
CA ALA A 35 -8.94 -20.11 -4.90
C ALA A 35 -8.52 -20.37 -6.35
N ILE A 36 -7.38 -21.03 -6.56
CA ILE A 36 -6.86 -21.36 -7.89
C ILE A 36 -7.73 -22.39 -8.61
N SER A 37 -8.34 -23.34 -7.88
CA SER A 37 -9.28 -24.30 -8.46
C SER A 37 -10.53 -23.63 -9.06
N HIS A 38 -10.88 -22.44 -8.56
CA HIS A 38 -11.93 -21.56 -9.11
C HIS A 38 -11.41 -20.56 -10.15
N ASN A 39 -10.17 -20.73 -10.62
CA ASN A 39 -9.47 -19.83 -11.54
C ASN A 39 -9.30 -18.40 -11.00
N TRP A 40 -9.29 -18.22 -9.67
CA TRP A 40 -8.97 -16.93 -9.06
C TRP A 40 -7.46 -16.74 -8.96
N THR A 41 -7.05 -15.46 -8.86
CA THR A 41 -5.67 -15.07 -8.60
C THR A 41 -5.55 -14.65 -7.13
N PRO A 42 -4.81 -15.40 -6.29
CA PRO A 42 -4.58 -14.99 -4.91
C PRO A 42 -3.73 -13.71 -4.85
N VAL A 43 -4.11 -12.79 -3.98
CA VAL A 43 -3.28 -11.65 -3.54
C VAL A 43 -2.97 -11.88 -2.07
N ASN A 44 -1.68 -11.91 -1.71
CA ASN A 44 -1.26 -12.10 -0.33
C ASN A 44 -0.31 -10.98 0.09
N TRP A 45 -0.42 -10.58 1.36
CA TRP A 45 0.62 -9.77 2.00
C TRP A 45 1.96 -10.51 1.96
N GLU A 46 3.03 -9.72 1.89
CA GLU A 46 4.39 -10.19 1.65
C GLU A 46 4.94 -11.22 2.64
N GLU A 47 4.33 -11.39 3.81
CA GLU A 47 4.74 -12.41 4.78
C GLU A 47 4.78 -13.81 4.17
N THR A 48 3.88 -14.13 3.23
CA THR A 48 3.89 -15.44 2.57
C THR A 48 5.15 -15.62 1.72
N PHE A 49 5.53 -14.57 0.98
CA PHE A 49 6.75 -14.55 0.17
C PHE A 49 8.01 -14.52 1.05
N ASN A 50 8.00 -13.77 2.16
CA ASN A 50 9.13 -13.66 3.06
C ASN A 50 9.39 -14.96 3.86
N ASN A 51 8.36 -15.74 4.17
CA ASN A 51 8.50 -16.96 4.98
C ASN A 51 8.71 -18.24 4.15
N PHE A 52 8.04 -18.39 3.00
CA PHE A 52 8.10 -19.63 2.21
C PHE A 52 8.00 -19.39 0.68
N PRO A 53 8.89 -18.58 0.09
CA PRO A 53 8.77 -18.15 -1.30
C PRO A 53 8.78 -19.33 -2.30
N SER A 54 9.58 -20.36 -2.02
CA SER A 54 9.73 -21.53 -2.89
C SER A 54 8.50 -22.45 -2.96
N LYS A 55 7.58 -22.33 -2.00
CA LYS A 55 6.33 -23.12 -1.96
C LYS A 55 5.13 -22.32 -2.43
N LEU A 56 5.27 -21.00 -2.56
CA LEU A 56 4.18 -20.13 -2.97
C LEU A 56 3.82 -20.40 -4.43
N ASN A 57 2.53 -20.50 -4.74
CA ASN A 57 2.12 -20.73 -6.12
C ASN A 57 2.53 -19.53 -7.00
N PRO A 58 3.18 -19.72 -8.18
CA PRO A 58 3.62 -18.62 -9.05
C PRO A 58 2.50 -17.70 -9.54
N ARG A 59 1.23 -18.13 -9.50
CA ARG A 59 0.07 -17.28 -9.81
C ARG A 59 -0.16 -16.21 -8.75
N THR A 60 0.36 -16.35 -7.54
CA THR A 60 0.15 -15.41 -6.43
C THR A 60 0.70 -14.02 -6.77
N VAL A 61 -0.05 -12.99 -6.42
CA VAL A 61 0.42 -11.60 -6.41
C VAL A 61 0.89 -11.26 -4.99
N VAL A 62 2.11 -10.75 -4.87
CA VAL A 62 2.71 -10.31 -3.61
C VAL A 62 2.35 -8.84 -3.36
N HIS A 63 1.76 -8.54 -2.22
CA HIS A 63 1.45 -7.17 -1.81
C HIS A 63 2.49 -6.71 -0.77
N ASN A 64 3.39 -5.82 -1.18
CA ASN A 64 4.50 -5.31 -0.38
C ASN A 64 4.03 -4.15 0.52
N TRP A 65 4.25 -4.26 1.83
CA TRP A 65 3.87 -3.21 2.77
C TRP A 65 4.89 -2.86 3.87
N LEU A 66 5.72 -3.78 4.39
CA LEU A 66 6.57 -3.46 5.54
C LEU A 66 7.66 -2.43 5.20
N GLY A 67 8.17 -2.45 3.95
CA GLY A 67 9.24 -1.56 3.53
C GLY A 67 9.66 -1.71 2.07
N GLY A 68 10.82 -1.15 1.75
CA GLY A 68 11.38 -1.20 0.40
C GLY A 68 11.91 -2.59 0.01
N GLY A 69 11.93 -2.87 -1.29
CA GLY A 69 12.71 -3.96 -1.88
C GLY A 69 12.03 -5.33 -1.98
N VAL A 70 10.88 -5.59 -1.32
CA VAL A 70 10.17 -6.87 -1.50
C VAL A 70 9.63 -7.00 -2.91
N CYS A 71 9.04 -5.95 -3.49
CA CYS A 71 8.62 -6.02 -4.89
C CYS A 71 9.78 -6.37 -5.83
N SER A 72 10.95 -5.74 -5.66
CA SER A 72 12.15 -6.06 -6.45
C SER A 72 12.56 -7.54 -6.33
N LYS A 73 12.56 -8.09 -5.12
CA LYS A 73 12.85 -9.51 -4.87
C LYS A 73 11.79 -10.45 -5.46
N ALA A 74 10.51 -10.08 -5.37
CA ALA A 74 9.39 -10.86 -5.85
C ALA A 74 9.39 -10.96 -7.38
N VAL A 75 9.57 -9.83 -8.08
CA VAL A 75 9.62 -9.80 -9.55
C VAL A 75 10.85 -10.53 -10.11
N ALA A 76 11.98 -10.45 -9.41
CA ALA A 76 13.18 -11.22 -9.77
C ALA A 76 12.97 -12.74 -9.67
N GLN A 77 12.00 -13.20 -8.87
CA GLN A 77 11.57 -14.60 -8.78
C GLN A 77 10.35 -14.90 -9.68
N GLY A 78 9.93 -13.96 -10.53
CA GLY A 78 8.82 -14.14 -11.48
C GLY A 78 7.42 -13.92 -10.90
N PHE A 79 7.30 -13.47 -9.64
CA PHE A 79 6.00 -13.11 -9.07
C PHE A 79 5.56 -11.73 -9.52
N ARG A 80 4.24 -11.51 -9.55
CA ARG A 80 3.66 -10.18 -9.72
C ARG A 80 3.62 -9.46 -8.37
N CYS A 81 3.80 -8.14 -8.38
CA CYS A 81 3.79 -7.33 -7.16
C CYS A 81 2.80 -6.16 -7.20
N ILE A 82 2.21 -5.83 -6.05
CA ILE A 82 1.53 -4.57 -5.76
C ILE A 82 2.34 -3.85 -4.68
N TYR A 83 2.66 -2.57 -4.91
CA TYR A 83 3.41 -1.75 -3.97
C TYR A 83 2.47 -1.00 -3.01
N SER A 84 2.72 -1.09 -1.71
CA SER A 84 2.03 -0.31 -0.68
C SER A 84 2.93 -0.08 0.55
N ASN A 85 4.18 0.35 0.31
CA ASN A 85 5.14 0.58 1.38
C ASN A 85 4.58 1.53 2.46
N GLN A 86 4.42 1.03 3.69
CA GLN A 86 3.83 1.75 4.81
C GLN A 86 4.57 3.05 5.18
N GLY A 87 5.85 3.15 4.84
CA GLY A 87 6.62 4.37 5.08
C GLY A 87 6.10 5.58 4.29
N PHE A 88 5.34 5.33 3.20
CA PHE A 88 4.86 6.38 2.32
C PHE A 88 3.37 6.28 1.98
N TRP A 89 2.83 5.07 1.80
CA TRP A 89 1.49 4.86 1.21
C TRP A 89 0.45 4.34 2.22
N TYR A 90 0.77 4.32 3.51
CA TYR A 90 -0.22 4.13 4.57
C TYR A 90 -0.75 5.50 5.01
N LEU A 91 -2.01 5.78 4.71
CA LEU A 91 -2.68 7.06 4.96
C LEU A 91 -3.14 7.19 6.41
N ASP A 92 -3.24 6.10 7.17
CA ASP A 92 -3.42 6.13 8.61
C ASP A 92 -2.17 6.64 9.37
N HIS A 93 -0.98 6.60 8.75
CA HIS A 93 0.18 7.36 9.20
C HIS A 93 -0.05 8.85 8.87
N LEU A 94 -0.53 9.61 9.86
CA LEU A 94 -1.00 10.99 9.67
C LEU A 94 0.14 11.99 9.44
N ASP A 95 1.37 11.63 9.82
CA ASP A 95 2.59 12.42 9.72
C ASP A 95 3.31 12.29 8.37
N VAL A 96 2.81 11.46 7.45
CA VAL A 96 3.34 11.35 6.08
C VAL A 96 2.68 12.41 5.19
N PRO A 97 3.43 13.43 4.72
CA PRO A 97 2.91 14.51 3.91
C PRO A 97 2.74 14.08 2.44
N TRP A 98 1.92 14.82 1.68
CA TRP A 98 1.57 14.48 0.30
C TRP A 98 2.78 14.33 -0.63
N ASN A 99 3.87 15.09 -0.40
CA ASN A 99 5.05 15.05 -1.25
C ASN A 99 5.85 13.75 -1.07
N GLU A 100 5.89 13.19 0.14
CA GLU A 100 6.49 11.88 0.37
C GLU A 100 5.68 10.77 -0.30
N VAL A 101 4.34 10.86 -0.21
CA VAL A 101 3.42 9.98 -0.95
C VAL A 101 3.68 10.07 -2.47
N TYR A 102 3.84 11.29 -2.99
CA TYR A 102 4.06 11.57 -4.43
C TYR A 102 5.39 11.02 -4.96
N TYR A 103 6.46 11.11 -4.16
CA TYR A 103 7.81 10.74 -4.57
C TYR A 103 8.16 9.28 -4.32
N ALA A 104 7.33 8.52 -3.60
CA ALA A 104 7.49 7.08 -3.50
C ALA A 104 7.45 6.44 -4.90
N GLU A 105 8.45 5.61 -5.20
CA GLU A 105 8.66 5.02 -6.53
C GLU A 105 8.43 3.50 -6.49
N PRO A 106 7.33 2.98 -7.06
CA PRO A 106 7.02 1.55 -7.07
C PRO A 106 8.06 0.68 -7.78
N LEU A 107 8.81 1.26 -8.74
CA LEU A 107 9.84 0.56 -9.51
C LEU A 107 11.24 0.72 -8.91
N GLU A 108 11.35 1.19 -7.65
CA GLU A 108 12.63 1.38 -6.97
C GLU A 108 13.41 0.05 -6.92
N GLY A 109 14.66 0.08 -7.40
CA GLY A 109 15.53 -1.08 -7.42
C GLY A 109 15.22 -2.11 -8.52
N ILE A 110 14.30 -1.82 -9.46
CA ILE A 110 13.95 -2.71 -10.57
C ILE A 110 14.45 -2.12 -11.89
N LYS A 111 15.49 -2.72 -12.47
CA LYS A 111 16.12 -2.21 -13.70
C LYS A 111 15.59 -2.87 -14.98
N SER A 112 15.26 -4.15 -14.93
CA SER A 112 14.80 -4.87 -16.11
C SER A 112 13.37 -4.47 -16.47
N ILE A 113 13.12 -4.16 -17.75
CA ILE A 113 11.77 -3.87 -18.26
C ILE A 113 10.84 -5.07 -18.05
N SER A 114 11.36 -6.31 -18.22
CA SER A 114 10.56 -7.52 -18.00
C SER A 114 10.10 -7.67 -16.54
N GLU A 115 10.95 -7.26 -15.59
CA GLU A 115 10.62 -7.28 -14.16
C GLU A 115 9.70 -6.10 -13.78
N GLN A 116 9.88 -4.93 -14.39
CA GLN A 116 8.99 -3.79 -14.20
C GLN A 116 7.55 -4.13 -14.62
N ASN A 117 7.38 -4.88 -15.70
CA ASN A 117 6.06 -5.36 -16.16
C ASN A 117 5.35 -6.32 -15.19
N LEU A 118 6.07 -6.88 -14.21
CA LEU A 118 5.49 -7.71 -13.15
C LEU A 118 4.97 -6.87 -11.97
N VAL A 119 5.33 -5.58 -11.89
CA VAL A 119 4.73 -4.65 -10.94
C VAL A 119 3.39 -4.17 -11.53
N LEU A 120 2.29 -4.57 -10.89
CA LEU A 120 0.94 -4.29 -11.38
C LEU A 120 0.48 -2.87 -11.10
N GLY A 121 1.15 -2.18 -10.18
CA GLY A 121 0.80 -0.85 -9.71
C GLY A 121 0.95 -0.78 -8.20
N GLY A 122 0.01 -0.08 -7.56
CA GLY A 122 0.11 0.28 -6.17
C GLY A 122 -1.22 0.54 -5.49
N GLU A 123 -1.20 0.40 -4.18
CA GLU A 123 -2.35 0.70 -3.31
C GLU A 123 -1.90 1.64 -2.20
N VAL A 124 -2.70 2.68 -1.95
CA VAL A 124 -2.59 3.47 -0.72
C VAL A 124 -3.58 2.91 0.30
N CYS A 125 -3.07 2.48 1.45
CA CYS A 125 -3.90 1.85 2.47
C CYS A 125 -4.39 2.89 3.47
N MET A 126 -5.64 2.77 3.90
CA MET A 126 -6.18 3.53 5.02
C MET A 126 -6.69 2.52 6.03
N TRP A 127 -5.88 2.24 7.05
CA TRP A 127 -6.31 1.36 8.14
C TRP A 127 -7.23 2.08 9.12
N GLY A 128 -8.18 1.34 9.68
CA GLY A 128 -9.36 1.90 10.36
C GLY A 128 -9.23 2.13 11.86
N GLU A 129 -8.06 1.91 12.48
CA GLU A 129 -7.88 1.92 13.94
C GLU A 129 -8.26 3.27 14.56
N THR A 130 -8.02 4.35 13.82
CA THR A 130 -8.27 5.73 14.26
C THR A 130 -9.11 6.51 13.25
N ALA A 131 -9.85 5.82 12.36
CA ALA A 131 -10.64 6.46 11.30
C ALA A 131 -12.09 5.99 11.33
N ASP A 132 -13.01 6.92 11.14
CA ASP A 132 -14.43 6.60 10.96
C ASP A 132 -15.10 7.55 9.95
N ALA A 133 -16.43 7.49 9.84
CA ALA A 133 -17.17 8.33 8.90
C ALA A 133 -16.98 9.84 9.13
N SER A 134 -16.52 10.28 10.30
CA SER A 134 -16.30 11.69 10.62
C SER A 134 -15.03 12.26 9.99
N ASP A 135 -14.01 11.42 9.71
CA ASP A 135 -12.69 11.89 9.33
C ASP A 135 -11.99 11.07 8.22
N VAL A 136 -12.57 9.95 7.78
CA VAL A 136 -11.98 9.06 6.76
C VAL A 136 -11.67 9.77 5.45
N GLN A 137 -12.52 10.68 4.99
CA GLN A 137 -12.31 11.39 3.73
C GLN A 137 -11.17 12.40 3.83
N GLN A 138 -11.08 13.11 4.95
CA GLN A 138 -10.01 14.07 5.26
C GLN A 138 -8.68 13.35 5.51
N THR A 139 -8.72 12.05 5.80
CA THR A 139 -7.55 11.18 5.86
C THR A 139 -7.02 10.90 4.47
N ILE A 140 -7.91 10.39 3.62
CA ILE A 140 -7.59 9.84 2.32
C ILE A 140 -7.19 10.99 1.39
N TRP A 141 -7.99 12.04 1.38
CA TRP A 141 -7.85 13.16 0.46
C TRP A 141 -7.21 14.37 1.14
N PRO A 142 -6.21 15.01 0.49
CA PRO A 142 -5.83 14.83 -0.92
C PRO A 142 -4.64 13.89 -1.14
N ARG A 143 -4.08 13.26 -0.10
CA ARG A 143 -2.85 12.46 -0.19
C ARG A 143 -2.96 11.29 -1.16
N ALA A 144 -4.11 10.61 -1.22
CA ALA A 144 -4.35 9.55 -2.20
C ALA A 144 -4.25 10.05 -3.65
N ALA A 145 -4.61 11.31 -3.93
CA ALA A 145 -4.47 11.89 -5.26
C ALA A 145 -2.99 12.05 -5.68
N ALA A 146 -2.09 12.26 -4.72
CA ALA A 146 -0.66 12.32 -4.98
C ALA A 146 -0.11 10.97 -5.47
N ALA A 147 -0.50 9.87 -4.82
CA ALA A 147 -0.17 8.52 -5.28
C ALA A 147 -0.87 8.16 -6.59
N ALA A 148 -2.11 8.60 -6.79
CA ALA A 148 -2.84 8.36 -8.04
C ALA A 148 -2.09 8.96 -9.24
N GLU A 149 -1.54 10.17 -9.10
CA GLU A 149 -0.75 10.77 -10.17
C GLU A 149 0.55 10.01 -10.46
N ARG A 150 1.24 9.52 -9.42
CA ARG A 150 2.42 8.65 -9.54
C ARG A 150 2.10 7.36 -10.31
N LEU A 151 0.95 6.76 -10.05
CA LEU A 151 0.53 5.50 -10.67
C LEU A 151 -0.04 5.68 -12.09
N TRP A 152 -0.51 6.88 -12.42
CA TRP A 152 -1.15 7.17 -13.70
C TRP A 152 -0.20 7.79 -14.73
N SER A 153 0.69 8.68 -14.28
CA SER A 153 1.51 9.50 -15.17
C SER A 153 2.86 8.85 -15.45
N ASP A 154 3.47 9.21 -16.59
CA ASP A 154 4.80 8.72 -16.95
C ASP A 154 5.83 9.06 -15.88
N LYS A 155 6.72 8.10 -15.59
CA LYS A 155 7.77 8.24 -14.57
C LYS A 155 8.59 9.52 -14.71
N GLU A 156 8.94 9.90 -15.94
CA GLU A 156 9.75 11.09 -16.20
C GLU A 156 9.04 12.38 -15.78
N THR A 157 7.71 12.42 -15.90
CA THR A 157 6.90 13.59 -15.53
C THR A 157 6.79 13.79 -14.02
N THR A 158 6.96 12.73 -13.24
CA THR A 158 6.77 12.72 -11.79
C THR A 158 8.10 12.65 -11.02
N SER A 159 9.24 12.50 -11.69
CA SER A 159 10.56 12.28 -11.05
C SER A 159 11.48 13.51 -10.98
N SER A 160 11.12 14.65 -11.60
CA SER A 160 12.01 15.82 -11.62
C SER A 160 11.93 16.66 -10.33
N LYS A 161 13.05 17.13 -9.78
CA LYS A 161 13.03 17.98 -8.55
C LYS A 161 12.26 19.30 -8.72
N ASN A 162 12.09 19.78 -9.96
CA ASN A 162 11.28 20.96 -10.27
C ASN A 162 9.77 20.67 -10.24
N THR A 163 9.33 19.41 -10.11
CA THR A 163 7.90 19.09 -10.07
C THR A 163 7.23 19.40 -8.74
N THR A 164 7.96 19.58 -7.63
CA THR A 164 7.30 19.77 -6.32
C THR A 164 6.36 20.97 -6.33
N LEU A 165 6.80 22.11 -6.87
CA LEU A 165 5.97 23.31 -6.92
C LEU A 165 4.79 23.14 -7.91
N ALA A 166 5.05 22.57 -9.09
CA ALA A 166 4.01 22.35 -10.09
C ALA A 166 2.97 21.31 -9.65
N ALA A 167 3.39 20.26 -8.93
CA ALA A 167 2.50 19.25 -8.35
C ALA A 167 1.72 19.84 -7.18
N LEU A 168 2.35 20.64 -6.31
CA LEU A 168 1.67 21.33 -5.21
C LEU A 168 0.50 22.17 -5.72
N LEU A 169 0.75 23.06 -6.69
CA LEU A 169 -0.29 23.95 -7.23
C LEU A 169 -1.46 23.17 -7.85
N ARG A 170 -1.17 22.08 -8.55
CA ARG A 170 -2.22 21.21 -9.13
C ARG A 170 -2.98 20.45 -8.05
N LEU A 171 -2.30 19.98 -7.01
CA LEU A 171 -2.93 19.27 -5.90
C LEU A 171 -3.80 20.18 -5.05
N GLU A 172 -3.38 21.41 -4.78
CA GLU A 172 -4.20 22.44 -4.10
C GLU A 172 -5.45 22.75 -4.91
N TYR A 173 -5.32 22.91 -6.23
CA TYR A 173 -6.46 23.08 -7.11
C TYR A 173 -7.41 21.86 -7.08
N PHE A 174 -6.85 20.65 -7.18
CA PHE A 174 -7.62 19.41 -7.17
C PHE A 174 -8.35 19.18 -5.84
N ARG A 175 -7.70 19.51 -4.71
CA ARG A 175 -8.31 19.49 -3.38
C ARG A 175 -9.55 20.39 -3.34
N CYS A 176 -9.48 21.59 -3.92
CA CYS A 176 -10.65 22.48 -3.99
C CYS A 176 -11.75 21.95 -4.89
N LEU A 177 -11.39 21.27 -5.99
CA LEU A 177 -12.35 20.59 -6.85
C LEU A 177 -13.07 19.46 -6.09
N LEU A 178 -12.35 18.67 -5.30
CA LEU A 178 -12.93 17.63 -4.43
C LEU A 178 -13.94 18.23 -3.44
N THR A 179 -13.56 19.28 -2.72
CA THR A 179 -14.46 19.95 -1.76
C THR A 179 -15.70 20.50 -2.44
N ARG A 180 -15.58 21.14 -3.62
CA ARG A 180 -16.73 21.63 -4.41
C ARG A 180 -17.65 20.51 -4.88
N ARG A 181 -17.13 19.29 -5.02
CA ARG A 181 -17.89 18.09 -5.40
C ARG A 181 -18.42 17.30 -4.20
N GLY A 182 -18.31 17.85 -2.98
CA GLY A 182 -18.81 17.22 -1.76
C GLY A 182 -17.90 16.14 -1.17
N VAL A 183 -16.64 16.05 -1.61
CA VAL A 183 -15.62 15.19 -0.98
C VAL A 183 -14.82 16.03 0.01
N PRO A 184 -14.96 15.82 1.33
CA PRO A 184 -14.25 16.62 2.33
C PRO A 184 -12.77 16.23 2.36
N ALA A 185 -11.93 17.03 1.70
CA ALA A 185 -10.49 16.85 1.64
C ALA A 185 -9.77 17.80 2.62
N ALA A 186 -8.78 17.26 3.35
CA ALA A 186 -7.94 18.06 4.25
C ALA A 186 -7.10 19.10 3.48
N PRO A 187 -6.56 20.11 4.16
CA PRO A 187 -5.52 20.95 3.61
C PRO A 187 -4.31 20.10 3.15
N VAL A 188 -3.74 20.44 2.00
CA VAL A 188 -2.55 19.84 1.39
C VAL A 188 -1.30 20.10 2.23
N THR A 189 -1.11 21.32 2.75
CA THR A 189 0.15 21.77 3.38
C THR A 189 0.26 21.45 4.87
N ASN A 190 -0.73 20.75 5.43
CA ASN A 190 -0.72 20.38 6.83
C ASN A 190 0.37 19.33 7.12
N PHE A 191 1.10 19.55 8.22
CA PHE A 191 2.11 18.59 8.69
C PHE A 191 1.47 17.27 9.16
N TYR A 192 0.30 17.34 9.82
CA TYR A 192 -0.50 16.15 10.15
C TYR A 192 -1.81 16.17 9.37
N ALA A 193 -2.16 15.04 8.75
CA ALA A 193 -3.42 14.84 8.07
C ALA A 193 -4.64 15.00 8.99
N ARG A 194 -5.82 15.18 8.40
CA ARG A 194 -7.12 15.39 9.08
C ARG A 194 -7.21 16.63 9.98
N ARG A 195 -6.19 17.51 10.01
CA ARG A 195 -6.23 18.77 10.77
C ARG A 195 -6.86 19.92 9.98
N PRO A 196 -7.43 20.93 10.66
CA PRO A 196 -7.79 22.20 10.03
C PRO A 196 -6.53 22.96 9.56
N PRO A 197 -6.69 23.97 8.68
CA PRO A 197 -5.59 24.87 8.31
C PRO A 197 -5.07 25.66 9.52
N VAL A 198 -3.81 26.09 9.46
CA VAL A 198 -3.15 26.83 10.56
C VAL A 198 -3.61 28.29 10.60
N LYS A 199 -4.05 28.84 9.45
CA LYS A 199 -4.49 30.23 9.32
C LYS A 199 -5.84 30.29 8.60
N ALA A 200 -6.49 31.44 8.70
CA ALA A 200 -7.65 31.74 7.87
C ALA A 200 -7.18 31.98 6.42
N GLY A 201 -7.95 31.47 5.46
CA GLY A 201 -7.62 31.60 4.06
C GLY A 201 -8.65 30.96 3.14
N SER A 202 -8.40 31.07 1.85
CA SER A 202 -9.28 30.46 0.84
C SER A 202 -9.00 28.96 0.73
N CYS A 203 -9.80 28.24 -0.05
CA CYS A 203 -9.49 26.83 -0.32
C CYS A 203 -8.10 26.65 -0.97
N TYR A 204 -7.66 27.62 -1.76
CA TYR A 204 -6.38 27.63 -2.48
C TYR A 204 -5.23 28.16 -1.62
N GLU A 205 -5.52 28.89 -0.56
CA GLU A 205 -4.53 29.55 0.30
C GLU A 205 -4.83 29.11 1.73
N GLN A 206 -4.18 28.03 2.15
CA GLN A 206 -4.47 27.24 3.36
C GLN A 206 -3.70 27.73 4.58
#